data_AF-A0A3Q8GZK6-F1
#
_entry.id   AF-A0A3Q8GZK6-F1
#
_cell.length_a   1.000
_cell.length_b   1.000
_cell.length_c   1.000
_cell.angle_alpha   90.00
_cell.angle_beta   90.00
_cell.angle_gamma   90.00
#
_symmetry.space_group_name_H-M   'P 1'
#
loop_
_entity.id
_entity.type
_entity.pdbx_description
1 polymer ?
#
loop_
_entity_poly.entity_id
_entity_poly.type
_entity_poly.pdbx_seq_one_letter_code
_entity_poly.pdbx_strand_id
1 'polypeptide(L)'
;VRNKNAIKDIIQVKIEKSRKIAVTTLLTALGLTKDDVINIIGKDDVLLNTYEYDEHQNWPAAAQEIYKKIKAGETASVDGAAKFLTGLLFDSKKYDLTKAGRYKLIQKLTITDRVLNYTLAEDIKDIRGNVVLSKKTVIGKSQLEILKTVLEEGACLVPLKTLISDSEPKHYVQLIKVYNDKERLNEVINVVGINPKCKEVIITIADILATLSYILNFVHGIGNADDIDHLANRRIRTIGELLQNQFRIGMGRIEKNVKEKMSTTDSDKMKPANITNNKPLTAVIGEFFNLSQLSQFMDQTNPLAELSNKRRLTALGPGGLSRDRASLEVRDVHYSHCGRICPIETPEGPNIGLINNLATYARINEYGFIETPYRQV
;
A
#
# COMPACT_ATOMS: atom_id res chain seq x y z
N VAL A 1 -38.39 1.55 -1.78
CA VAL A 1 -38.71 0.23 -2.36
C VAL A 1 -37.50 -0.67 -2.18
N ARG A 2 -37.54 -1.57 -1.19
CA ARG A 2 -36.42 -2.49 -0.84
C ARG A 2 -36.37 -3.60 -1.88
N ASN A 3 -35.31 -3.62 -2.69
CA ASN A 3 -35.09 -4.67 -3.67
C ASN A 3 -34.75 -5.98 -2.91
N LYS A 4 -35.61 -6.99 -3.04
CA LYS A 4 -35.55 -8.27 -2.30
C LYS A 4 -34.56 -9.30 -2.90
N ASN A 5 -33.77 -8.95 -3.91
CA ASN A 5 -32.83 -9.85 -4.60
C ASN A 5 -31.35 -9.40 -4.54
N ALA A 6 -30.97 -8.51 -3.62
CA ALA A 6 -29.56 -8.23 -3.40
C ALA A 6 -28.98 -9.31 -2.47
N ILE A 7 -28.08 -10.15 -2.99
CA ILE A 7 -27.19 -10.98 -2.15
C ILE A 7 -26.57 -10.03 -1.12
N LYS A 8 -26.90 -10.23 0.14
CA LYS A 8 -26.31 -9.47 1.25
C LYS A 8 -24.88 -9.98 1.43
N ASP A 9 -23.98 -9.06 1.75
CA ASP A 9 -22.59 -9.37 2.11
C ASP A 9 -21.74 -9.89 0.94
N ILE A 10 -21.49 -9.01 -0.03
CA ILE A 10 -20.54 -9.22 -1.15
C ILE A 10 -19.36 -8.25 -1.07
N ILE A 11 -18.18 -8.69 -1.50
CA ILE A 11 -16.98 -7.84 -1.55
C ILE A 11 -16.73 -7.36 -2.99
N GLN A 12 -16.65 -6.05 -3.14
CA GLN A 12 -16.40 -5.39 -4.41
C GLN A 12 -15.16 -4.51 -4.34
N VAL A 13 -14.39 -4.49 -5.42
CA VAL A 13 -13.18 -3.68 -5.59
C VAL A 13 -13.40 -2.62 -6.67
N LYS A 14 -12.70 -1.50 -6.56
CA LYS A 14 -12.60 -0.48 -7.61
C LYS A 14 -11.13 -0.27 -7.96
N ILE A 15 -10.79 -0.34 -9.24
CA ILE A 15 -9.43 -0.09 -9.74
C ILE A 15 -9.41 1.30 -10.40
N GLU A 16 -8.48 2.18 -10.05
CA GLU A 16 -8.35 3.54 -10.63
C GLU A 16 -9.65 4.38 -10.68
N LYS A 17 -10.50 4.28 -9.64
CA LYS A 17 -11.82 4.95 -9.58
C LYS A 17 -12.82 4.49 -10.65
N SER A 18 -12.56 3.35 -11.30
CA SER A 18 -13.49 2.71 -12.23
C SER A 18 -14.74 2.17 -11.53
N ARG A 19 -15.62 1.54 -12.32
CA ARG A 19 -16.84 0.88 -11.82
C ARG A 19 -16.47 -0.28 -10.89
N LYS A 20 -17.36 -0.58 -9.95
CA LYS A 20 -17.19 -1.69 -9.02
C LYS A 20 -17.14 -3.02 -9.78
N ILE A 21 -16.23 -3.88 -9.38
CA ILE A 21 -16.07 -5.27 -9.83
C ILE A 21 -16.06 -6.19 -8.61
N ALA A 22 -16.43 -7.47 -8.76
CA ALA A 22 -16.29 -8.43 -7.65
C ALA A 22 -14.81 -8.66 -7.35
N VAL A 23 -14.47 -8.89 -6.07
CA VAL A 23 -13.06 -9.17 -5.70
C VAL A 23 -12.57 -10.49 -6.29
N THR A 24 -13.46 -11.46 -6.43
CA THR A 24 -13.20 -12.77 -7.04
C THR A 24 -12.75 -12.63 -8.48
N THR A 25 -13.36 -11.74 -9.27
CA THR A 25 -12.93 -11.44 -10.64
C THR A 25 -11.48 -10.95 -10.68
N LEU A 26 -11.07 -10.12 -9.71
CA LEU A 26 -9.67 -9.67 -9.60
C LEU A 26 -8.73 -10.84 -9.27
N LEU A 27 -9.08 -11.69 -8.30
CA LEU A 27 -8.26 -12.86 -7.94
C LEU A 27 -8.12 -13.84 -9.09
N THR A 28 -9.21 -14.13 -9.78
CA THR A 28 -9.23 -14.98 -10.97
C THR A 28 -8.38 -14.38 -12.09
N ALA A 29 -8.44 -13.07 -12.34
CA ALA A 29 -7.59 -12.41 -13.33
C ALA A 29 -6.09 -12.43 -12.98
N LEU A 30 -5.75 -12.47 -11.69
CA LEU A 30 -4.39 -12.65 -11.18
C LEU A 30 -3.89 -14.10 -11.30
N GLY A 31 -4.72 -15.03 -11.78
CA GLY A 31 -4.36 -16.42 -12.00
C GLY A 31 -4.50 -17.30 -10.76
N LEU A 32 -5.30 -16.90 -9.78
CA LEU A 32 -5.63 -17.72 -8.61
C LEU A 32 -6.92 -18.50 -8.84
N THR A 33 -6.91 -19.79 -8.53
CA THR A 33 -8.12 -20.62 -8.62
C THR A 33 -9.00 -20.44 -7.38
N LYS A 34 -10.31 -20.73 -7.50
CA LYS A 34 -11.25 -20.68 -6.38
C LYS A 34 -10.78 -21.58 -5.21
N ASP A 35 -10.31 -22.78 -5.53
CA ASP A 35 -9.86 -23.74 -4.52
C ASP A 35 -8.60 -23.26 -3.80
N ASP A 36 -7.64 -22.66 -4.51
CA ASP A 36 -6.43 -22.10 -3.90
C ASP A 36 -6.79 -20.96 -2.92
N VAL A 37 -7.68 -20.05 -3.33
CA VAL A 37 -8.12 -18.94 -2.49
C VAL A 37 -8.83 -19.43 -1.23
N ILE A 38 -9.75 -20.41 -1.36
CA ILE A 38 -10.47 -20.98 -0.22
C ILE A 38 -9.53 -21.73 0.72
N ASN A 39 -8.53 -22.44 0.19
CA ASN A 39 -7.53 -23.14 1.02
C ASN A 39 -6.67 -22.16 1.84
N ILE A 40 -6.35 -20.99 1.28
CA ILE A 40 -5.53 -19.97 1.93
C ILE A 40 -6.35 -19.15 2.93
N ILE A 41 -7.45 -18.55 2.47
CA ILE A 41 -8.26 -17.62 3.26
C ILE A 41 -9.21 -18.34 4.22
N GLY A 42 -9.55 -19.60 3.95
CA GLY A 42 -10.56 -20.34 4.67
C GLY A 42 -11.95 -20.20 4.03
N LYS A 43 -12.89 -21.02 4.51
CA LYS A 43 -14.29 -20.95 4.09
C LYS A 43 -14.99 -19.85 4.88
N ASP A 44 -15.11 -18.69 4.25
CA ASP A 44 -15.85 -17.55 4.78
C ASP A 44 -17.13 -17.34 3.95
N ASP A 45 -18.26 -17.12 4.63
CA ASP A 45 -19.58 -16.98 4.00
C ASP A 45 -19.62 -15.80 3.02
N VAL A 46 -18.97 -14.67 3.36
CA VAL A 46 -18.93 -13.47 2.52
C VAL A 46 -18.16 -13.75 1.23
N LEU A 47 -17.05 -14.50 1.33
CA LEU A 47 -16.27 -14.90 0.18
C LEU A 47 -17.06 -15.86 -0.73
N LEU A 48 -17.75 -16.84 -0.15
CA LEU A 48 -18.59 -17.78 -0.89
C LEU A 48 -19.74 -17.08 -1.62
N ASN A 49 -20.46 -16.19 -0.92
CA ASN A 49 -21.51 -15.35 -1.51
C ASN A 49 -20.99 -14.50 -2.67
N THR A 50 -19.75 -14.00 -2.57
CA THR A 50 -19.13 -13.22 -3.64
C THR A 50 -18.80 -14.08 -4.86
N TYR A 51 -18.35 -15.33 -4.66
CA TYR A 51 -18.17 -16.28 -5.78
C TYR A 51 -19.49 -16.65 -6.45
N GLU A 52 -20.58 -16.82 -5.69
CA GLU A 52 -21.91 -17.09 -6.26
C GLU A 52 -22.46 -15.90 -7.04
N TYR A 53 -22.17 -14.67 -6.58
CA TYR A 53 -22.52 -13.44 -7.30
C TYR A 53 -21.70 -13.23 -8.58
N ASP A 54 -20.47 -13.74 -8.64
CA ASP A 54 -19.56 -13.48 -9.75
C ASP A 54 -19.81 -14.41 -10.95
N GLU A 55 -20.22 -13.79 -12.06
CA GLU A 55 -20.44 -14.46 -13.35
C GLU A 55 -19.12 -14.82 -14.07
N HIS A 56 -17.99 -14.20 -13.72
CA HIS A 56 -16.73 -14.25 -14.48
C HIS A 56 -15.64 -15.07 -13.78
N GLN A 57 -15.89 -16.37 -13.58
CA GLN A 57 -14.98 -17.26 -12.85
C GLN A 57 -13.83 -17.85 -13.71
N ASN A 58 -13.82 -17.55 -15.00
CA ASN A 58 -12.78 -18.00 -15.94
C ASN A 58 -11.70 -16.93 -16.13
N TRP A 59 -10.43 -17.34 -16.13
CA TRP A 59 -9.28 -16.42 -16.27
C TRP A 59 -9.39 -15.45 -17.47
N PRO A 60 -9.72 -15.91 -18.71
CA PRO A 60 -9.85 -15.00 -19.85
C PRO A 60 -10.96 -13.97 -19.71
N ALA A 61 -12.12 -14.40 -19.20
CA ALA A 61 -13.30 -13.55 -19.05
C ALA A 61 -13.07 -12.49 -17.95
N ALA A 62 -12.43 -12.88 -16.86
CA ALA A 62 -12.09 -11.99 -15.76
C ALA A 62 -11.13 -10.87 -16.20
N ALA A 63 -10.06 -11.20 -16.93
CA ALA A 63 -9.11 -10.21 -17.42
C ALA A 63 -9.77 -9.19 -18.38
N GLN A 64 -10.62 -9.68 -19.30
CA GLN A 64 -11.34 -8.81 -20.24
C GLN A 64 -12.36 -7.90 -19.56
N GLU A 65 -13.10 -8.40 -18.57
CA GLU A 65 -14.07 -7.60 -17.84
C GLU A 65 -13.38 -6.47 -17.06
N ILE A 66 -12.25 -6.76 -16.41
CA ILE A 66 -11.44 -5.72 -15.75
C ILE A 66 -10.98 -4.65 -16.75
N TYR A 67 -10.45 -5.07 -17.90
CA TYR A 67 -10.02 -4.14 -18.94
C TYR A 67 -11.16 -3.23 -19.41
N LYS A 68 -12.32 -3.81 -19.72
CA LYS A 68 -13.53 -3.11 -20.17
C LYS A 68 -14.05 -2.10 -19.15
N LYS A 69 -13.90 -2.38 -17.85
CA LYS A 69 -14.34 -1.46 -16.77
C LYS A 69 -13.39 -0.30 -16.58
N ILE A 70 -12.09 -0.51 -16.76
CA ILE A 70 -11.07 0.54 -16.66
C ILE A 70 -11.11 1.43 -17.91
N LYS A 71 -11.08 0.81 -19.09
CA LYS A 71 -11.14 1.49 -20.38
C LYS A 71 -12.52 1.35 -21.02
N ALA A 72 -13.44 2.22 -20.60
CA ALA A 72 -14.80 2.24 -21.13
C ALA A 72 -14.80 2.49 -22.64
N GLY A 73 -15.29 1.52 -23.42
CA GLY A 73 -15.46 1.64 -24.88
C GLY A 73 -14.38 0.97 -25.72
N GLU A 74 -13.30 0.46 -25.12
CA GLU A 74 -12.29 -0.34 -25.82
C GLU A 74 -12.49 -1.83 -25.54
N THR A 75 -12.33 -2.66 -26.56
CA THR A 75 -12.21 -4.12 -26.41
C THR A 75 -10.76 -4.54 -26.57
N ALA A 76 -10.31 -5.48 -25.75
CA ALA A 76 -8.96 -6.03 -25.83
C ALA A 76 -9.01 -7.55 -26.04
N SER A 77 -7.98 -8.07 -26.70
CA SER A 77 -7.69 -9.50 -26.68
C SER A 77 -7.36 -9.94 -25.25
N VAL A 78 -7.54 -11.23 -24.95
CA VAL A 78 -7.27 -11.79 -23.62
C VAL A 78 -5.82 -11.52 -23.19
N ASP A 79 -4.87 -11.78 -24.08
CA ASP A 79 -3.44 -11.51 -23.83
C ASP A 79 -3.16 -10.02 -23.63
N GLY A 80 -3.81 -9.15 -24.43
CA GLY A 80 -3.70 -7.70 -24.27
C GLY A 80 -4.23 -7.21 -22.91
N ALA A 81 -5.37 -7.73 -22.47
CA ALA A 81 -5.97 -7.41 -21.17
C ALA A 81 -5.10 -7.90 -20.01
N ALA A 82 -4.54 -9.12 -20.11
CA ALA A 82 -3.64 -9.67 -19.11
C ALA A 82 -2.33 -8.87 -19.01
N LYS A 83 -1.69 -8.54 -20.13
CA LYS A 83 -0.50 -7.68 -20.19
C LYS A 83 -0.77 -6.28 -19.66
N PHE A 84 -1.97 -5.75 -19.92
CA PHE A 84 -2.38 -4.46 -19.37
C PHE A 84 -2.49 -4.52 -17.85
N LEU A 85 -3.17 -5.54 -17.30
CA LEU A 85 -3.34 -5.70 -15.86
C LEU A 85 -2.00 -5.92 -15.14
N THR A 86 -1.15 -6.81 -15.67
CA THR A 86 0.18 -7.03 -15.10
C THR A 86 1.05 -5.80 -15.21
N GLY A 87 1.00 -5.09 -16.33
CA GLY A 87 1.66 -3.81 -16.50
C GLY A 87 1.13 -2.71 -15.58
N LEU A 88 -0.14 -2.75 -15.18
CA LEU A 88 -0.72 -1.76 -14.27
C LEU A 88 -0.27 -1.96 -12.83
N LEU A 89 -0.25 -3.22 -12.37
CA LEU A 89 0.01 -3.55 -10.96
C LEU A 89 1.48 -3.89 -10.67
N PHE A 90 2.15 -4.61 -11.56
CA PHE A 90 3.47 -5.22 -11.30
C PHE A 90 4.62 -4.53 -12.03
N ASP A 91 4.35 -3.56 -12.92
CA ASP A 91 5.41 -2.79 -13.57
C ASP A 91 5.94 -1.70 -12.63
N SER A 92 7.19 -1.89 -12.18
CA SER A 92 7.94 -0.92 -11.37
C SER A 92 8.03 0.48 -11.96
N LYS A 93 7.84 0.64 -13.28
CA LYS A 93 7.85 1.96 -13.94
C LYS A 93 6.55 2.72 -13.72
N LYS A 94 5.42 2.02 -13.61
CA LYS A 94 4.09 2.61 -13.50
C LYS A 94 3.60 2.64 -12.07
N TYR A 95 3.96 1.65 -11.26
CA TYR A 95 3.53 1.51 -9.89
C TYR A 95 4.73 1.47 -8.94
N ASP A 96 4.77 2.39 -7.98
CA ASP A 96 5.84 2.50 -6.98
C ASP A 96 5.22 2.81 -5.61
N LEU A 97 5.27 1.86 -4.67
CA LEU A 97 4.81 2.03 -3.28
C LEU A 97 5.73 2.95 -2.47
N THR A 98 6.94 3.22 -2.94
CA THR A 98 8.08 3.76 -2.19
C THR A 98 8.52 2.84 -1.04
N LYS A 99 9.77 3.01 -0.57
CA LYS A 99 10.28 2.27 0.60
C LYS A 99 9.39 2.44 1.84
N ALA A 100 8.87 3.65 2.04
CA ALA A 100 7.97 3.97 3.15
C ALA A 100 6.62 3.26 3.03
N GLY A 101 6.06 3.14 1.82
CA GLY A 101 4.81 2.41 1.61
C GLY A 101 4.97 0.91 1.83
N ARG A 102 6.07 0.31 1.35
CA ARG A 102 6.39 -1.10 1.63
C ARG A 102 6.58 -1.35 3.13
N TYR A 103 7.31 -0.47 3.83
CA TYR A 103 7.46 -0.52 5.29
C TYR A 103 6.10 -0.50 6.00
N LYS A 104 5.16 0.35 5.55
CA LYS A 104 3.82 0.42 6.12
C LYS A 104 2.97 -0.81 5.86
N LEU A 105 3.03 -1.38 4.65
CA LEU A 105 2.34 -2.63 4.34
C LEU A 105 2.85 -3.77 5.21
N ILE A 106 4.16 -3.86 5.45
CA ILE A 106 4.74 -4.86 6.36
C ILE A 106 4.20 -4.67 7.77
N GLN A 107 4.31 -3.47 8.33
CA GLN A 107 3.77 -3.20 9.67
C GLN A 107 2.27 -3.57 9.80
N LYS A 108 1.46 -3.34 8.76
CA LYS A 108 0.02 -3.59 8.82
C LYS A 108 -0.37 -5.04 8.55
N LEU A 109 0.27 -5.70 7.60
CA LEU A 109 -0.12 -7.02 7.08
C LEU A 109 0.69 -8.18 7.68
N THR A 110 1.75 -7.92 8.45
CA THR A 110 2.43 -8.97 9.23
C THR A 110 1.45 -9.60 10.22
N ILE A 111 1.60 -10.91 10.45
CA ILE A 111 0.66 -11.70 11.26
C ILE A 111 0.78 -11.40 12.75
N THR A 112 1.98 -11.03 13.20
CA THR A 112 2.34 -10.92 14.62
C THR A 112 1.37 -10.05 15.42
N ASP A 113 1.04 -8.88 14.89
CA ASP A 113 0.22 -7.90 15.60
C ASP A 113 -1.25 -8.27 15.62
N ARG A 114 -1.70 -9.12 14.68
CA ARG A 114 -3.09 -9.58 14.57
C ARG A 114 -3.40 -10.74 15.49
N VAL A 115 -2.43 -11.60 15.79
CA VAL A 115 -2.65 -12.82 16.58
C VAL A 115 -2.42 -12.58 18.07
N LEU A 116 -2.02 -11.37 18.48
CA LEU A 116 -1.87 -11.02 19.89
C LEU A 116 -3.18 -11.27 20.66
N ASN A 117 -3.10 -11.99 21.78
CA ASN A 117 -4.21 -12.41 22.63
C ASN A 117 -5.18 -13.43 22.00
N TYR A 118 -4.85 -14.05 20.87
CA TYR A 118 -5.61 -15.15 20.29
C TYR A 118 -4.96 -16.51 20.60
N THR A 119 -5.78 -17.56 20.51
CA THR A 119 -5.38 -18.95 20.78
C THR A 119 -5.06 -19.67 19.47
N LEU A 120 -3.93 -20.36 19.41
CA LEU A 120 -3.50 -21.09 18.22
C LEU A 120 -4.36 -22.34 17.96
N ALA A 121 -4.78 -22.52 16.70
CA ALA A 121 -5.54 -23.69 16.25
C ALA A 121 -4.67 -24.83 15.72
N GLU A 122 -3.41 -24.55 15.39
CA GLU A 122 -2.42 -25.51 14.89
C GLU A 122 -1.07 -25.31 15.59
N ASP A 123 -0.26 -26.36 15.60
CA ASP A 123 1.12 -26.30 16.08
C ASP A 123 1.97 -25.48 15.11
N ILE A 124 2.72 -24.51 15.64
CA ILE A 124 3.66 -23.72 14.84
C ILE A 124 4.98 -24.47 14.77
N LYS A 125 5.38 -24.80 13.55
CA LYS A 125 6.64 -25.50 13.26
C LYS A 125 7.66 -24.52 12.73
N ASP A 126 8.88 -24.67 13.20
CA ASP A 126 10.06 -24.01 12.64
C ASP A 126 10.43 -24.60 11.26
N ILE A 127 11.34 -23.96 10.51
CA ILE A 127 11.93 -24.46 9.25
C ILE A 127 12.49 -25.87 9.42
N ARG A 128 13.04 -26.15 10.62
CA ARG A 128 13.61 -27.45 11.00
C ARG A 128 12.55 -28.50 11.34
N GLY A 129 11.26 -28.16 11.29
CA GLY A 129 10.14 -29.04 11.61
C GLY A 129 9.85 -29.19 13.10
N ASN A 130 10.59 -28.51 13.98
CA ASN A 130 10.39 -28.53 15.42
C ASN A 130 9.17 -27.70 15.81
N VAL A 131 8.33 -28.22 16.71
CA VAL A 131 7.17 -27.48 17.24
C VAL A 131 7.68 -26.44 18.25
N VAL A 132 7.52 -25.16 17.91
CA VAL A 132 7.93 -24.05 18.77
C VAL A 132 6.79 -23.61 19.68
N LEU A 133 5.56 -23.59 19.15
CA LEU A 133 4.35 -23.30 19.91
C LEU A 133 3.32 -24.40 19.65
N SER A 134 2.82 -24.99 20.72
CA SER A 134 1.79 -26.02 20.66
C SER A 134 0.41 -25.42 20.44
N LYS A 135 -0.47 -26.20 19.84
CA LYS A 135 -1.89 -25.93 19.68
C LYS A 135 -2.54 -25.61 21.04
N LYS A 136 -3.54 -24.72 21.02
CA LYS A 136 -4.23 -24.17 22.20
C LYS A 136 -3.40 -23.25 23.09
N THR A 137 -2.20 -22.86 22.68
CA THR A 137 -1.43 -21.84 23.39
C THR A 137 -1.98 -20.44 23.09
N VAL A 138 -2.15 -19.61 24.13
CA VAL A 138 -2.52 -18.19 24.00
C VAL A 138 -1.27 -17.38 23.68
N ILE A 139 -1.33 -16.52 22.66
CA ILE A 139 -0.19 -15.69 22.26
C ILE A 139 -0.16 -14.43 23.13
N GLY A 140 0.69 -14.47 24.17
CA GLY A 140 1.10 -13.31 24.95
C GLY A 140 2.34 -12.62 24.38
N LYS A 141 2.88 -11.63 25.10
CA LYS A 141 4.05 -10.85 24.66
C LYS A 141 5.30 -11.71 24.46
N SER A 142 5.59 -12.64 25.38
CA SER A 142 6.76 -13.52 25.30
C SER A 142 6.66 -14.51 24.15
N GLN A 143 5.48 -15.10 23.92
CA GLN A 143 5.24 -15.99 22.77
C GLN A 143 5.33 -15.24 21.45
N LEU A 144 4.93 -13.96 21.42
CA LEU A 144 4.97 -13.13 20.22
C LEU A 144 6.39 -12.80 19.78
N GLU A 145 7.34 -12.63 20.71
CA GLU A 145 8.76 -12.47 20.38
C GLU A 145 9.33 -13.73 19.72
N ILE A 146 9.01 -14.91 20.25
CA ILE A 146 9.39 -16.19 19.66
C ILE A 146 8.71 -16.37 18.29
N LEU A 147 7.45 -15.96 18.15
CA LEU A 147 6.74 -16.04 16.88
C LEU A 147 7.35 -15.11 15.82
N LYS A 148 7.79 -13.90 16.24
CA LYS A 148 8.49 -12.96 15.35
C LYS A 148 9.75 -13.57 14.76
N THR A 149 10.59 -14.18 15.59
CA THR A 149 11.83 -14.80 15.11
C THR A 149 11.54 -15.93 14.13
N VAL A 150 10.60 -16.81 14.47
CA VAL A 150 10.20 -17.97 13.64
C VAL A 150 9.60 -17.52 12.28
N LEU A 151 8.75 -16.48 12.28
CA LEU A 151 8.16 -15.95 11.06
C LEU A 151 9.19 -15.18 10.20
N GLU A 152 10.15 -14.50 10.81
CA GLU A 152 11.22 -13.83 10.09
C GLU A 152 12.19 -14.81 9.43
N GLU A 153 12.42 -15.97 10.06
CA GLU A 153 13.22 -17.05 9.48
C GLU A 153 12.54 -17.63 8.23
N GLY A 154 11.20 -17.57 8.14
CA GLY A 154 10.43 -18.03 6.98
C GLY A 154 9.58 -19.26 7.27
N ALA A 155 9.20 -19.49 8.52
CA ALA A 155 8.23 -20.52 8.85
C ALA A 155 6.82 -20.21 8.30
N CYS A 156 5.99 -21.25 8.20
CA CYS A 156 4.58 -21.18 7.80
C CYS A 156 4.32 -20.55 6.41
N LEU A 157 5.28 -20.67 5.49
CA LEU A 157 5.13 -20.20 4.12
C LEU A 157 4.30 -21.18 3.28
N VAL A 158 3.22 -20.67 2.69
CA VAL A 158 2.41 -21.35 1.69
C VAL A 158 2.76 -20.76 0.31
N PRO A 159 3.24 -21.59 -0.64
CA PRO A 159 3.52 -21.12 -1.99
C PRO A 159 2.23 -20.78 -2.73
N LEU A 160 2.19 -19.63 -3.40
CA LEU A 160 1.09 -19.29 -4.30
C LEU A 160 1.32 -19.90 -5.67
N LYS A 161 0.41 -20.78 -6.10
CA LYS A 161 0.35 -21.24 -7.49
C LYS A 161 -0.42 -20.21 -8.29
N THR A 162 0.29 -19.41 -9.09
CA THR A 162 -0.34 -18.52 -10.07
C THR A 162 -0.26 -19.15 -11.44
N LEU A 163 -1.39 -19.19 -12.16
CA LEU A 163 -1.48 -19.67 -13.54
C LEU A 163 -0.58 -18.91 -14.54
N ILE A 164 0.01 -17.80 -14.13
CA ILE A 164 0.74 -16.84 -14.99
C ILE A 164 2.25 -17.15 -15.05
N SER A 165 2.79 -18.08 -14.25
CA SER A 165 4.23 -18.38 -14.23
C SER A 165 4.54 -19.87 -14.09
N ASP A 166 5.12 -20.46 -15.14
CA ASP A 166 5.57 -21.88 -15.23
C ASP A 166 6.88 -22.18 -14.47
N SER A 167 7.46 -21.18 -13.79
CA SER A 167 8.65 -21.35 -12.94
C SER A 167 8.27 -21.07 -11.49
N GLU A 168 8.97 -21.73 -10.56
CA GLU A 168 8.80 -21.75 -9.09
C GLU A 168 7.96 -20.60 -8.48
N PRO A 169 7.12 -20.88 -7.46
CA PRO A 169 6.25 -19.88 -6.86
C PRO A 169 7.08 -18.70 -6.34
N LYS A 170 7.03 -17.57 -7.07
CA LYS A 170 7.76 -16.34 -6.71
C LYS A 170 7.17 -15.64 -5.48
N HIS A 171 5.93 -15.96 -5.15
CA HIS A 171 5.20 -15.32 -4.07
C HIS A 171 4.79 -16.35 -3.02
N TYR A 172 5.15 -16.06 -1.78
CA TYR A 172 4.80 -16.85 -0.62
C TYR A 172 3.95 -16.00 0.32
N VAL A 173 3.04 -16.69 0.98
CA VAL A 173 2.14 -16.10 1.96
C VAL A 173 2.34 -16.83 3.28
N GLN A 174 2.33 -16.10 4.38
CA GLN A 174 2.36 -16.71 5.71
C GLN A 174 0.94 -17.01 6.15
N LEU A 175 0.71 -18.20 6.70
CA LEU A 175 -0.59 -18.64 7.17
C LEU A 175 -0.48 -19.11 8.63
N ILE A 176 -1.32 -18.54 9.50
CA ILE A 176 -1.52 -19.03 10.86
C ILE A 176 -3.01 -19.21 11.10
N LYS A 177 -3.40 -20.32 11.73
CA LYS A 177 -4.79 -20.58 12.10
C LYS A 177 -5.02 -20.30 13.57
N VAL A 178 -6.08 -19.56 13.85
CA VAL A 178 -6.44 -19.09 15.20
C VAL A 178 -7.88 -19.40 15.49
N TYR A 179 -8.22 -19.55 16.77
CA TYR A 179 -9.60 -19.65 17.19
C TYR A 179 -10.23 -18.26 17.34
N ASN A 180 -11.46 -18.09 16.81
CA ASN A 180 -12.23 -16.84 16.88
C ASN A 180 -12.56 -16.47 18.35
N ASP A 181 -13.16 -17.42 19.06
CA ASP A 181 -13.54 -17.28 20.47
C ASP A 181 -12.43 -17.72 21.43
N LYS A 182 -12.13 -16.86 22.41
CA LYS A 182 -11.15 -17.15 23.48
C LYS A 182 -11.57 -18.31 24.40
N GLU A 183 -12.89 -18.54 24.55
CA GLU A 183 -13.42 -19.51 25.52
C GLU A 183 -13.98 -20.77 24.89
N ARG A 184 -14.71 -20.66 23.77
CA ARG A 184 -15.44 -21.79 23.17
C ARG A 184 -14.65 -22.57 22.12
N LEU A 185 -13.59 -22.00 21.53
CA LEU A 185 -12.73 -22.64 20.52
C LEU A 185 -13.51 -23.28 19.34
N ASN A 186 -14.64 -22.67 18.94
CA ASN A 186 -15.56 -23.31 17.99
C ASN A 186 -15.16 -23.12 16.52
N GLU A 187 -14.69 -21.92 16.17
CA GLU A 187 -14.43 -21.54 14.78
C GLU A 187 -12.94 -21.25 14.57
N VAL A 188 -12.39 -21.82 13.48
CA VAL A 188 -10.99 -21.64 13.08
C VAL A 188 -10.92 -20.63 11.95
N ILE A 189 -10.18 -19.55 12.17
CA ILE A 189 -9.96 -18.49 11.21
C ILE A 189 -8.52 -18.55 10.71
N ASN A 190 -8.36 -18.40 9.40
CA ASN A 190 -7.07 -18.31 8.75
C ASN A 190 -6.60 -16.86 8.73
N VAL A 191 -5.49 -16.59 9.40
CA VAL A 191 -4.82 -15.28 9.38
C VAL A 191 -3.68 -15.34 8.37
N VAL A 192 -3.88 -14.63 7.27
CA VAL A 192 -2.97 -14.60 6.12
C VAL A 192 -2.15 -13.34 6.17
N GLY A 193 -0.82 -13.42 6.14
CA GLY A 193 0.07 -12.26 6.16
C GLY A 193 1.24 -12.33 5.19
N ILE A 194 1.98 -11.24 5.13
CA ILE A 194 3.10 -11.09 4.20
C ILE A 194 4.43 -11.36 4.88
N ASN A 195 5.41 -11.78 4.08
CA ASN A 195 6.77 -11.98 4.56
C ASN A 195 7.37 -10.63 5.02
N PRO A 196 7.82 -10.51 6.29
CA PRO A 196 8.41 -9.27 6.81
C PRO A 196 9.70 -8.83 6.10
N LYS A 197 10.39 -9.75 5.42
CA LYS A 197 11.64 -9.46 4.69
C LYS A 197 11.43 -8.98 3.25
N CYS A 198 10.19 -8.84 2.78
CA CYS A 198 9.93 -8.38 1.41
C CYS A 198 10.40 -6.93 1.19
N LYS A 199 11.38 -6.74 0.29
CA LYS A 199 11.94 -5.41 -0.03
C LYS A 199 11.42 -4.82 -1.34
N GLU A 200 10.54 -5.53 -2.03
CA GLU A 200 10.02 -5.11 -3.33
C GLU A 200 9.18 -3.84 -3.18
N VAL A 201 9.40 -2.86 -4.06
CA VAL A 201 8.68 -1.58 -4.00
C VAL A 201 7.43 -1.58 -4.87
N ILE A 202 7.18 -2.67 -5.60
CA ILE A 202 5.94 -2.93 -6.32
C ILE A 202 4.98 -3.72 -5.43
N ILE A 203 3.67 -3.64 -5.67
CA ILE A 203 2.69 -4.49 -4.99
C ILE A 203 2.84 -5.94 -5.46
N THR A 204 2.62 -6.89 -4.57
CA THR A 204 2.66 -8.33 -4.87
C THR A 204 1.29 -8.96 -4.74
N ILE A 205 1.10 -10.13 -5.36
CA ILE A 205 -0.17 -10.89 -5.23
C ILE A 205 -0.39 -11.30 -3.76
N ALA A 206 0.68 -11.60 -3.03
CA ALA A 206 0.64 -11.88 -1.60
C ALA A 206 0.08 -10.71 -0.78
N ASP A 207 0.42 -9.46 -1.13
CA ASP A 207 -0.14 -8.27 -0.47
C ASP A 207 -1.65 -8.16 -0.68
N ILE A 208 -2.12 -8.43 -1.89
CA ILE A 208 -3.55 -8.36 -2.24
C ILE A 208 -4.34 -9.42 -1.46
N LEU A 209 -3.83 -10.66 -1.41
CA LEU A 209 -4.45 -11.74 -0.64
C LEU A 209 -4.44 -11.48 0.86
N ALA A 210 -3.33 -11.01 1.41
CA ALA A 210 -3.23 -10.65 2.82
C ALA A 210 -4.19 -9.49 3.18
N THR A 211 -4.37 -8.52 2.28
CA THR A 211 -5.33 -7.42 2.44
C THR A 211 -6.77 -7.94 2.45
N LEU A 212 -7.11 -8.87 1.54
CA LEU A 212 -8.43 -9.48 1.52
C LEU A 212 -8.72 -10.27 2.80
N SER A 213 -7.76 -11.09 3.26
CA SER A 213 -7.86 -11.79 4.54
C SER A 213 -7.99 -10.80 5.71
N TYR A 214 -7.29 -9.67 5.69
CA TYR A 214 -7.43 -8.64 6.73
C TYR A 214 -8.87 -8.09 6.78
N ILE A 215 -9.47 -7.81 5.62
CA ILE A 215 -10.85 -7.29 5.53
C ILE A 215 -11.85 -8.31 6.06
N LEU A 216 -11.69 -9.59 5.71
CA LEU A 216 -12.56 -10.67 6.19
C LEU A 216 -12.38 -10.88 7.70
N ASN A 217 -11.14 -10.93 8.18
CA ASN A 217 -10.82 -11.09 9.60
C ASN A 217 -11.32 -9.92 10.45
N PHE A 218 -11.46 -8.73 9.87
CA PHE A 218 -12.03 -7.57 10.55
C PHE A 218 -13.51 -7.78 10.92
N VAL A 219 -14.28 -8.52 10.11
CA VAL A 219 -15.67 -8.91 10.43
C VAL A 219 -15.70 -9.80 11.67
N HIS A 220 -14.69 -10.65 11.82
CA HIS A 220 -14.49 -11.53 12.98
C HIS A 220 -13.80 -10.84 14.18
N GLY A 221 -13.61 -9.51 14.13
CA GLY A 221 -12.97 -8.75 15.20
C GLY A 221 -11.44 -8.92 15.30
N ILE A 222 -10.80 -9.62 14.36
CA ILE A 222 -9.35 -9.80 14.29
C ILE A 222 -8.76 -8.67 13.42
N GLY A 223 -8.28 -7.62 14.07
CA GLY A 223 -7.62 -6.49 13.42
C GLY A 223 -7.91 -5.16 14.12
N ASN A 224 -7.25 -4.10 13.67
CA ASN A 224 -7.39 -2.76 14.21
C ASN A 224 -7.78 -1.79 13.09
N ALA A 225 -8.71 -0.87 13.40
CA ALA A 225 -9.03 0.24 12.50
C ALA A 225 -7.86 1.23 12.43
N ASP A 226 -7.62 1.79 11.26
CA ASP A 226 -6.57 2.79 11.07
C ASP A 226 -7.09 4.19 11.34
N ASP A 227 -6.38 4.91 12.20
CA ASP A 227 -6.58 6.34 12.44
C ASP A 227 -5.81 7.14 11.37
N ILE A 228 -6.55 7.87 10.54
CA ILE A 228 -6.01 8.62 9.39
C ILE A 228 -5.13 9.79 9.86
N ASP A 229 -5.44 10.39 11.02
CA ASP A 229 -4.79 11.60 11.51
C ASP A 229 -3.57 11.32 12.40
N HIS A 230 -3.41 10.08 12.86
CA HIS A 230 -2.21 9.68 13.58
C HIS A 230 -0.94 9.94 12.74
N LEU A 231 0.09 10.59 13.31
CA LEU A 231 1.36 10.87 12.63
C LEU A 231 2.17 9.62 12.25
N ALA A 232 1.72 8.43 12.63
CA ALA A 232 2.25 7.18 12.10
C ALA A 232 1.73 6.90 10.69
N ASN A 233 0.57 7.44 10.31
CA ASN A 233 -0.08 7.26 9.01
C ASN A 233 0.06 8.51 8.11
N ARG A 234 0.39 9.66 8.71
CA ARG A 234 0.76 10.88 8.00
C ARG A 234 2.28 11.02 7.93
N ARG A 235 2.84 11.11 6.71
CA ARG A 235 4.28 11.33 6.48
C ARG A 235 4.54 12.67 5.82
N ILE A 236 5.71 13.23 6.07
CA ILE A 236 6.22 14.42 5.36
C ILE A 236 6.95 13.96 4.11
N ARG A 237 6.63 14.56 2.97
CA ARG A 237 7.44 14.47 1.76
C ARG A 237 8.46 15.59 1.79
N THR A 238 9.74 15.24 1.84
CA THR A 238 10.83 16.23 1.84
C THR A 238 11.06 16.78 0.45
N ILE A 239 11.81 17.90 0.36
CA ILE A 239 12.19 18.52 -0.92
C ILE A 239 12.90 17.52 -1.84
N GLY A 240 13.74 16.64 -1.27
CA GLY A 240 14.42 15.58 -2.02
C GLY A 240 13.45 14.61 -2.69
N GLU A 241 12.44 14.11 -1.97
CA GLU A 241 11.41 13.21 -2.52
C GLU A 241 10.58 13.91 -3.61
N LEU A 242 10.18 15.17 -3.38
CA LEU A 242 9.42 15.96 -4.35
C LEU A 242 10.21 16.17 -5.64
N LEU A 243 11.47 16.57 -5.53
CA LEU A 243 12.35 16.79 -6.67
C LEU A 243 12.66 15.49 -7.40
N GLN A 244 12.88 14.39 -6.67
CA GLN A 244 13.10 13.06 -7.26
C GLN A 244 11.89 12.62 -8.11
N ASN A 245 10.67 12.87 -7.64
CA ASN A 245 9.46 12.56 -8.40
C ASN A 245 9.36 13.37 -9.69
N GLN A 246 9.65 14.68 -9.64
CA GLN A 246 9.68 15.52 -10.84
C GLN A 246 10.80 15.09 -11.81
N PHE A 247 11.97 14.77 -11.27
CA PHE A 247 13.09 14.24 -12.04
C PHE A 247 12.72 12.93 -12.75
N ARG A 248 12.02 12.02 -12.06
CA ARG A 248 11.52 10.76 -12.64
C ARG A 248 10.56 11.01 -13.80
N ILE A 249 9.63 11.96 -13.66
CA ILE A 249 8.71 12.36 -14.75
C ILE A 249 9.50 12.92 -15.93
N GLY A 250 10.49 13.78 -15.67
CA GLY A 250 11.38 14.32 -16.70
C GLY A 250 12.16 13.23 -17.44
N MET A 251 12.72 12.26 -16.70
CA MET A 251 13.42 11.11 -17.27
C MET A 251 12.50 10.21 -18.09
N GLY A 252 11.25 10.00 -17.67
CA GLY A 252 10.25 9.26 -18.45
C GLY A 252 9.95 9.92 -19.80
N ARG A 253 9.90 11.27 -19.86
CA ARG A 253 9.77 12.02 -21.12
C ARG A 253 11.01 11.86 -22.00
N ILE A 254 12.21 11.89 -21.41
CA ILE A 254 13.47 11.64 -22.15
C ILE A 254 13.48 10.21 -22.69
N GLU A 255 13.13 9.20 -21.90
CA GLU A 255 13.07 7.79 -22.35
C GLU A 255 12.16 7.65 -23.58
N LYS A 256 10.98 8.26 -23.56
CA LYS A 256 10.05 8.24 -24.69
C LYS A 256 10.66 8.87 -25.94
N ASN A 257 11.20 10.08 -25.82
CA ASN A 257 11.83 10.79 -26.93
C ASN A 257 13.04 10.04 -27.50
N VAL A 258 13.82 9.40 -26.62
CA VAL A 258 14.95 8.55 -27.02
C VAL A 258 14.42 7.37 -27.82
N LYS A 259 13.43 6.61 -27.33
CA LYS A 259 12.83 5.48 -28.05
C LYS A 259 12.30 5.87 -29.43
N GLU A 260 11.62 7.00 -29.54
CA GLU A 260 11.12 7.53 -30.82
C GLU A 260 12.30 7.82 -31.77
N LYS A 261 13.31 8.56 -31.33
CA LYS A 261 14.50 8.86 -32.15
C LYS A 261 15.29 7.60 -32.54
N MET A 262 15.38 6.61 -31.64
CA MET A 262 16.02 5.33 -31.92
C MET A 262 15.32 4.58 -33.06
N SER A 263 14.00 4.71 -33.19
CA SER A 263 13.24 4.06 -34.27
C SER A 263 13.39 4.76 -35.63
N THR A 264 13.73 6.05 -35.63
CA THR A 264 13.80 6.87 -36.85
C THR A 264 15.22 7.03 -37.40
N THR A 265 16.24 6.92 -36.54
CA THR A 265 17.64 7.19 -36.94
C THR A 265 18.31 5.92 -37.44
N ASP A 266 19.07 6.02 -38.55
CA ASP A 266 19.89 4.93 -39.07
C ASP A 266 20.92 4.45 -38.04
N SER A 267 21.18 3.14 -38.00
CA SER A 267 22.09 2.48 -37.06
C SER A 267 23.49 3.09 -37.03
N ASP A 268 24.00 3.53 -38.18
CA ASP A 268 25.40 3.93 -38.33
C ASP A 268 25.69 5.33 -37.79
N LYS A 269 24.66 6.18 -37.64
CA LYS A 269 24.78 7.56 -37.11
C LYS A 269 24.39 7.67 -35.64
N MET A 270 24.14 6.54 -34.99
CA MET A 270 23.51 6.44 -33.69
C MET A 270 24.50 6.68 -32.54
N LYS A 271 24.81 7.95 -32.25
CA LYS A 271 25.62 8.35 -31.08
C LYS A 271 24.72 8.81 -29.92
N PRO A 272 25.03 8.47 -28.65
CA PRO A 272 24.21 8.88 -27.50
C PRO A 272 23.92 10.38 -27.42
N ALA A 273 24.89 11.22 -27.79
CA ALA A 273 24.74 12.68 -27.81
C ALA A 273 23.66 13.18 -28.79
N ASN A 274 23.42 12.46 -29.90
CA ASN A 274 22.44 12.87 -30.92
C ASN A 274 21.00 12.50 -30.52
N ILE A 275 20.87 11.43 -29.73
CA ILE A 275 19.58 10.85 -29.36
C ILE A 275 19.07 11.47 -28.06
N THR A 276 19.97 11.79 -27.14
CA THR A 276 19.62 12.41 -25.85
C THR A 276 19.24 13.89 -26.01
N ASN A 277 18.22 14.32 -25.28
CA ASN A 277 17.78 15.71 -25.22
C ASN A 277 17.44 16.04 -23.76
N ASN A 278 18.10 17.04 -23.19
CA ASN A 278 17.92 17.44 -21.79
C ASN A 278 16.78 18.46 -21.60
N LYS A 279 16.30 19.13 -22.66
CA LYS A 279 15.25 20.16 -22.58
C LYS A 279 14.01 19.71 -21.79
N PRO A 280 13.46 18.49 -21.98
CA PRO A 280 12.29 18.05 -21.22
C PRO A 280 12.53 17.99 -19.71
N LEU A 281 13.75 17.64 -19.28
CA LEU A 281 14.10 17.56 -17.87
C LEU A 281 14.26 18.96 -17.27
N THR A 282 14.98 19.85 -17.95
CA THR A 282 15.13 21.25 -17.50
C THR A 282 13.77 21.94 -17.42
N ALA A 283 12.86 21.68 -18.36
CA ALA A 283 11.51 22.23 -18.34
C ALA A 283 10.71 21.78 -17.11
N VAL A 284 10.70 20.48 -16.79
CA VAL A 284 9.97 19.95 -15.62
C VAL A 284 10.53 20.50 -14.31
N ILE A 285 11.86 20.60 -14.18
CA ILE A 285 12.48 21.17 -12.97
C ILE A 285 12.19 22.66 -12.86
N GLY A 286 12.29 23.42 -13.96
CA GLY A 286 11.96 24.84 -13.99
C GLY A 286 10.49 25.10 -13.66
N GLU A 287 9.58 24.29 -14.20
CA GLU A 287 8.14 24.34 -13.89
C GLU A 287 7.89 24.11 -12.39
N PHE A 288 8.58 23.14 -11.79
CA PHE A 288 8.46 22.86 -10.36
C PHE A 288 8.88 24.07 -9.49
N PHE A 289 10.04 24.69 -9.76
CA PHE A 289 10.49 25.82 -8.93
C PHE A 289 9.71 27.11 -9.18
N ASN A 290 9.19 27.33 -10.40
CA ASN A 290 8.50 28.57 -10.75
C ASN A 290 6.99 28.53 -10.49
N LEU A 291 6.32 27.39 -10.66
CA LEU A 291 4.85 27.28 -10.61
C LEU A 291 4.32 26.45 -9.44
N SER A 292 5.16 25.66 -8.77
CA SER A 292 4.67 24.81 -7.68
C SER A 292 4.21 25.66 -6.49
N GLN A 293 3.02 25.35 -5.96
CA GLN A 293 2.51 25.95 -4.73
C GLN A 293 3.43 25.72 -3.51
N LEU A 294 4.26 24.67 -3.56
CA LEU A 294 5.23 24.34 -2.51
C LEU A 294 6.53 25.15 -2.64
N SER A 295 6.80 25.73 -3.81
CA SER A 295 7.92 26.65 -4.03
C SER A 295 7.48 28.06 -3.66
N GLN A 296 7.66 28.42 -2.40
CA GLN A 296 7.21 29.70 -1.85
C GLN A 296 8.36 30.69 -1.78
N PHE A 297 8.05 31.98 -1.95
CA PHE A 297 9.00 33.04 -1.62
C PHE A 297 9.30 32.99 -0.12
N MET A 298 10.59 33.09 0.20
CA MET A 298 11.05 33.05 1.57
C MET A 298 10.62 34.32 2.31
N ASP A 299 10.17 34.14 3.55
CA ASP A 299 9.88 35.25 4.45
C ASP A 299 11.19 35.65 5.10
N GLN A 300 11.66 36.85 4.77
CA GLN A 300 12.98 37.38 5.16
C GLN A 300 12.85 38.65 6.00
N THR A 301 11.71 38.84 6.67
CA THR A 301 11.49 39.98 7.56
C THR A 301 12.48 40.00 8.73
N ASN A 302 12.75 38.84 9.34
CA ASN A 302 13.75 38.65 10.39
C ASN A 302 14.25 37.18 10.42
N PRO A 303 15.35 36.88 11.13
CA PRO A 303 15.92 35.53 11.18
C PRO A 303 14.95 34.46 11.72
N LEU A 304 14.03 34.84 12.60
CA LEU A 304 13.04 33.92 13.16
C LEU A 304 11.99 33.54 12.10
N ALA A 305 11.51 34.50 11.32
CA ALA A 305 10.59 34.27 10.21
C ALA A 305 11.21 33.38 9.14
N GLU A 306 12.50 33.58 8.84
CA GLU A 306 13.25 32.74 7.92
C GLU A 306 13.33 31.28 8.42
N LEU A 307 13.66 31.10 9.70
CA LEU A 307 13.74 29.79 10.33
C LEU A 307 12.37 29.10 10.40
N SER A 308 11.33 29.83 10.78
CA SER A 308 9.94 29.35 10.85
C SER A 308 9.45 28.90 9.47
N ASN A 309 9.70 29.69 8.42
CA ASN A 309 9.32 29.35 7.05
C ASN A 309 10.05 28.08 6.55
N LYS A 310 11.35 27.94 6.81
CA LYS A 310 12.13 26.74 6.45
C LYS A 310 11.68 25.47 7.18
N ARG A 311 11.10 25.58 8.38
CA ARG A 311 10.62 24.45 9.21
C ARG A 311 9.11 24.21 9.12
N ARG A 312 8.44 24.92 8.22
CA ARG A 312 6.99 24.85 8.01
C ARG A 312 6.58 23.57 7.30
N LEU A 313 5.48 23.00 7.77
CA LEU A 313 4.78 21.86 7.18
C LEU A 313 3.47 22.33 6.58
N THR A 314 3.16 21.86 5.38
CA THR A 314 1.90 22.15 4.70
C THR A 314 1.20 20.86 4.29
N ALA A 315 -0.08 20.75 4.62
CA ALA A 315 -0.96 19.69 4.11
C ALA A 315 -1.52 20.00 2.71
N LEU A 316 -1.34 21.26 2.25
CA LEU A 316 -1.79 21.74 0.95
C LEU A 316 -0.73 21.49 -0.13
N GLY A 317 -1.16 21.13 -1.34
CA GLY A 317 -0.28 20.98 -2.50
C GLY A 317 -0.65 19.78 -3.38
N PRO A 318 0.11 19.53 -4.46
CA PRO A 318 -0.13 18.40 -5.35
C PRO A 318 0.03 17.06 -4.60
N GLY A 319 -1.05 16.27 -4.57
CA GLY A 319 -1.12 15.02 -3.81
C GLY A 319 -1.46 15.17 -2.32
N GLY A 320 -1.64 16.40 -1.84
CA GLY A 320 -2.19 16.72 -0.53
C GLY A 320 -3.69 17.03 -0.58
N LEU A 321 -4.16 17.78 0.41
CA LEU A 321 -5.55 18.22 0.50
C LEU A 321 -5.75 19.55 -0.24
N SER A 322 -6.93 19.74 -0.82
CA SER A 322 -7.40 21.07 -1.22
C SER A 322 -8.08 21.73 -0.02
N ARG A 323 -8.07 23.07 0.03
CA ARG A 323 -8.69 23.84 1.12
C ARG A 323 -10.15 23.46 1.35
N ASP A 324 -10.91 23.27 0.27
CA ASP A 324 -12.36 22.96 0.35
C ASP A 324 -12.66 21.51 0.76
N ARG A 325 -11.67 20.61 0.68
CA ARG A 325 -11.82 19.21 1.09
C ARG A 325 -11.31 18.95 2.51
N ALA A 326 -10.68 19.94 3.14
CA ALA A 326 -10.17 19.81 4.49
C ALA A 326 -11.34 19.93 5.49
N SER A 327 -11.73 18.79 6.06
CA SER A 327 -12.68 18.72 7.18
C SER A 327 -12.08 19.33 8.45
N LEU A 328 -12.94 19.54 9.46
CA LEU A 328 -12.53 20.05 10.77
C LEU A 328 -11.55 19.11 11.46
N GLU A 329 -11.79 17.79 11.40
CA GLU A 329 -10.97 16.75 12.04
C GLU A 329 -9.48 16.83 11.63
N VAL A 330 -9.21 17.11 10.36
CA VAL A 330 -7.83 17.20 9.84
C VAL A 330 -7.11 18.46 10.33
N ARG A 331 -7.87 19.50 10.71
CA ARG A 331 -7.34 20.79 11.22
C ARG A 331 -7.09 20.74 12.73
N ASP A 332 -7.74 19.82 13.44
CA ASP A 332 -7.63 19.71 14.88
C ASP A 332 -6.26 19.15 15.33
N VAL A 333 -5.94 19.41 16.59
CA VAL A 333 -4.70 18.92 17.21
C VAL A 333 -4.90 17.49 17.65
N HIS A 334 -4.14 16.57 17.06
CA HIS A 334 -4.15 15.17 17.41
C HIS A 334 -3.14 14.86 18.53
N TYR A 335 -3.43 13.91 19.43
CA TYR A 335 -2.55 13.58 20.58
C TYR A 335 -1.13 13.16 20.16
N SER A 336 -1.00 12.52 18.98
CA SER A 336 0.29 12.11 18.42
C SER A 336 1.18 13.29 18.00
N HIS A 337 0.65 14.52 17.91
CA HIS A 337 1.42 15.74 17.60
C HIS A 337 2.41 16.11 18.69
N CYS A 338 2.21 15.64 19.92
CA CYS A 338 3.06 15.96 21.06
C CYS A 338 4.54 15.68 20.75
N GLY A 339 5.37 16.72 20.92
CA GLY A 339 6.82 16.68 20.67
C GLY A 339 7.23 16.62 19.20
N ARG A 340 6.29 16.63 18.25
CA ARG A 340 6.53 16.49 16.80
C ARG A 340 6.13 17.74 16.01
N ILE A 341 4.91 18.23 16.24
CA ILE A 341 4.34 19.41 15.61
C ILE A 341 3.97 20.41 16.70
N CYS A 342 4.23 21.69 16.48
CA CYS A 342 3.82 22.75 17.40
C CYS A 342 2.28 22.89 17.36
N PRO A 343 1.57 22.74 18.49
CA PRO A 343 0.11 22.88 18.52
C PRO A 343 -0.35 24.36 18.51
N ILE A 344 0.57 25.31 18.72
CA ILE A 344 0.27 26.74 18.85
C ILE A 344 0.57 27.49 17.55
N GLU A 345 1.72 27.21 16.93
CA GLU A 345 2.21 27.95 15.76
C GLU A 345 1.51 27.47 14.47
N THR A 346 0.32 28.01 14.24
CA THR A 346 -0.49 27.84 13.03
C THR A 346 -1.09 29.21 12.64
N PRO A 347 -1.19 29.56 11.34
CA PRO A 347 -1.74 30.84 10.95
C PRO A 347 -3.24 30.92 11.26
N GLU A 348 -3.64 32.03 11.88
CA GLU A 348 -5.05 32.36 12.07
C GLU A 348 -5.72 32.64 10.71
N GLY A 349 -6.93 32.13 10.51
CA GLY A 349 -7.70 32.32 9.27
C GLY A 349 -7.94 31.02 8.48
N PRO A 350 -8.09 31.09 7.14
CA PRO A 350 -8.62 29.96 6.37
C PRO A 350 -7.67 28.74 6.31
N ASN A 351 -6.38 28.94 6.62
CA ASN A 351 -5.35 27.89 6.60
C ASN A 351 -5.05 27.31 8.00
N ILE A 352 -5.83 27.66 9.03
CA ILE A 352 -5.65 27.14 10.39
C ILE A 352 -5.64 25.60 10.40
N GLY A 353 -4.65 25.01 11.08
CA GLY A 353 -4.44 23.57 11.19
C GLY A 353 -3.85 22.88 9.94
N LEU A 354 -3.88 23.55 8.78
CA LEU A 354 -3.34 23.01 7.51
C LEU A 354 -1.87 23.35 7.29
N ILE A 355 -1.43 24.45 7.90
CA ILE A 355 -0.04 24.88 7.94
C ILE A 355 0.39 24.85 9.40
N ASN A 356 1.37 24.02 9.70
CA ASN A 356 1.90 23.83 11.05
C ASN A 356 3.41 23.86 11.01
N ASN A 357 4.05 24.04 12.17
CA ASN A 357 5.50 24.03 12.27
C ASN A 357 6.03 22.81 13.04
N LEU A 358 7.24 22.37 12.68
CA LEU A 358 7.94 21.32 13.42
C LEU A 358 8.26 21.78 14.85
N ALA A 359 8.10 20.88 15.81
CA ALA A 359 8.58 21.13 17.18
C ALA A 359 10.12 21.25 17.22
N THR A 360 10.65 21.81 18.30
CA THR A 360 12.08 22.16 18.43
C THR A 360 13.01 20.97 18.25
N TYR A 361 12.73 19.86 18.95
CA TYR A 361 13.56 18.64 18.90
C TYR A 361 13.09 17.61 17.87
N ALA A 362 12.03 17.92 17.11
CA ALA A 362 11.50 17.01 16.11
C ALA A 362 12.51 16.79 14.98
N ARG A 363 12.63 15.54 14.54
CA ARG A 363 13.47 15.12 13.41
C ARG A 363 12.66 14.28 12.45
N ILE A 364 13.02 14.29 11.17
CA ILE A 364 12.37 13.49 10.14
C ILE A 364 13.27 12.28 9.87
N ASN A 365 12.72 11.08 9.91
CA ASN A 365 13.46 9.86 9.59
C ASN A 365 13.51 9.60 8.07
N GLU A 366 14.24 8.57 7.66
CA GLU A 366 14.44 8.24 6.24
C GLU A 366 13.13 7.91 5.50
N TYR A 367 12.09 7.47 6.23
CA TYR A 367 10.78 7.15 5.67
C TYR A 367 9.83 8.35 5.62
N GLY A 368 10.23 9.50 6.17
CA GLY A 368 9.43 10.73 6.22
C GLY A 368 8.52 10.86 7.44
N PHE A 369 8.65 10.01 8.47
CA PHE A 369 7.93 10.16 9.74
C PHE A 369 8.65 11.10 10.69
N ILE A 370 7.88 11.77 11.56
CA ILE A 370 8.42 12.69 12.55
C ILE A 370 8.71 11.94 13.86
N GLU A 371 9.96 12.01 14.29
CA GLU A 371 10.46 11.43 15.53
C GLU A 371 10.78 12.52 16.54
N THR A 372 10.66 12.17 17.82
CA THR A 372 10.98 13.06 18.94
C THR A 372 11.81 12.28 19.95
N PRO A 373 12.90 12.85 20.49
CA PRO A 373 13.78 12.15 21.41
C PRO A 373 13.11 11.97 22.78
N TYR A 374 13.24 10.77 23.34
CA TYR A 374 12.87 10.47 24.72
C TYR A 374 14.08 9.89 25.46
N ARG A 375 14.19 10.16 26.77
CA ARG A 375 15.15 9.47 27.63
C ARG A 375 14.57 8.11 28.03
N GLN A 376 15.24 7.03 27.66
CA GLN A 376 14.90 5.70 28.15
C GLN A 376 15.13 5.66 29.67
N VAL A 377 14.12 5.25 30.43
CA VAL A 377 14.14 5.17 31.91
C VAL A 377 14.25 3.72 32.33
#